data_AF-A0A3N5UV56-F1
#
_entry.id   AF-A0A3N5UV56-F1
#
_cell.length_a   1.000
_cell.length_b   1.000
_cell.length_c   1.000
_cell.angle_alpha   90.00
_cell.angle_beta   90.00
_cell.angle_gamma   90.00
#
_symmetry.space_group_name_H-M   'P 1'
#
loop_
_entity.id
_entity.type
_entity.pdbx_description
1 polymer ?
#
loop_
_entity_poly.entity_id
_entity_poly.type
_entity_poly.pdbx_seq_one_letter_code
_entity_poly.pdbx_strand_id
1 'polypeptide(L)'
;MNTKRPWAIQFYSKLVELKWYNRICLTMKALACRNAGFNCDAVIRGDTEDEIMANTAEHAIKEHNMKPEDIASEEFEEHVRSLIITAC
;
A
#
# COMPACT_ATOMS: atom_id res chain seq x y z
N MET A 1 49.57 8.92 20.69
CA MET A 1 48.38 9.18 19.85
C MET A 1 47.29 8.19 20.22
N ASN A 2 46.34 8.60 21.05
CA ASN A 2 45.15 7.80 21.35
C ASN A 2 44.02 8.77 21.70
N THR A 3 43.34 9.27 20.68
CA THR A 3 42.23 10.22 20.84
C THR A 3 40.96 9.43 21.12
N LYS A 4 40.63 9.31 22.41
CA LYS A 4 39.36 8.79 22.89
C LYS A 4 38.24 9.67 22.31
N ARG A 5 37.47 9.12 21.36
CA ARG A 5 36.32 9.81 20.77
C ARG A 5 35.20 9.97 21.83
N PRO A 6 34.53 11.13 21.92
CA PRO A 6 33.56 11.40 22.98
C PRO A 6 32.28 10.60 22.80
N TRP A 7 31.64 10.23 23.92
CA TRP A 7 30.40 9.45 24.03
C TRP A 7 29.16 10.03 23.30
N ALA A 8 29.25 11.20 22.67
CA ALA A 8 28.12 11.90 22.04
C ALA A 8 27.75 11.37 20.64
N ILE A 9 28.64 10.63 19.95
CA ILE A 9 28.47 10.31 18.52
C ILE A 9 27.71 8.98 18.32
N GLN A 10 27.63 8.12 19.34
CA GLN A 10 26.96 6.81 19.21
C GLN A 10 25.42 6.87 19.32
N PHE A 11 24.86 7.98 19.81
CA PHE A 11 23.40 8.13 19.94
C PHE A 11 22.71 8.67 18.68
N TYR A 12 23.41 9.43 17.83
CA TYR A 12 22.80 10.06 16.66
C TYR A 12 22.52 9.10 15.49
N SER A 13 23.21 7.95 15.44
CA SER A 13 23.07 6.98 14.35
C SER A 13 21.73 6.22 14.35
N LYS A 14 21.14 5.99 15.53
CA LYS A 14 19.93 5.15 15.67
C LYS A 14 18.63 5.87 15.28
N LEU A 15 18.62 7.20 15.30
CA LEU A 15 17.44 8.01 14.93
C LEU A 15 17.33 8.26 13.42
N VAL A 16 18.42 8.09 12.65
CA VAL A 16 18.41 8.23 11.19
C VAL A 16 17.84 6.96 10.52
N GLU A 17 18.09 5.78 11.08
CA GLU A 17 17.49 4.51 10.61
C GLU A 17 15.98 4.43 10.85
N LEU A 18 15.47 4.97 11.97
CA LEU A 18 14.03 4.99 12.26
C LEU A 18 13.25 5.95 11.33
N LYS A 19 13.92 6.97 10.77
CA LYS A 19 13.32 7.87 9.77
C LYS A 19 13.23 7.23 8.38
N TRP A 20 14.04 6.22 8.07
CA TRP A 20 13.90 5.42 6.85
C TRP A 20 12.76 4.42 6.96
N TYR A 21 12.63 3.72 8.10
CA TYR A 21 11.55 2.76 8.31
C TYR A 21 10.15 3.41 8.35
N ASN A 22 10.03 4.61 8.94
CA ASN A 22 8.78 5.37 8.93
C ASN A 22 8.38 5.95 7.56
N ARG A 23 9.25 5.90 6.54
CA ARG A 23 8.95 6.41 5.20
C ARG A 23 8.32 5.36 4.29
N ILE A 24 8.56 4.08 4.54
CA ILE A 24 8.04 2.97 3.74
C ILE A 24 6.52 2.79 3.97
N CYS A 25 6.06 3.04 5.19
CA CYS A 25 4.64 3.08 5.56
C CYS A 25 3.83 4.14 4.79
N LEU A 26 4.45 5.27 4.40
CA LEU A 26 3.74 6.35 3.70
C LEU A 26 3.57 6.09 2.19
N THR A 27 4.21 5.05 1.64
CA THR A 27 4.17 4.75 0.19
C THR A 27 3.34 3.53 -0.13
N MET A 28 3.21 2.58 0.81
CA MET A 28 2.39 1.39 0.63
C MET A 28 0.91 1.77 0.53
N LYS A 29 0.24 1.27 -0.50
CA LYS A 29 -1.20 1.40 -0.71
C LYS A 29 -1.87 0.04 -0.48
N ALA A 30 -3.13 0.09 -0.09
CA ALA A 30 -3.95 -1.09 0.10
C ALA A 30 -5.40 -0.83 -0.28
N LEU A 31 -6.07 -1.87 -0.77
CA LEU A 31 -7.50 -1.91 -1.02
C LEU A 31 -8.07 -3.16 -0.37
N ALA A 32 -9.14 -3.01 0.42
CA ALA A 32 -9.90 -4.12 0.96
C ALA A 32 -11.19 -4.29 0.14
N CYS A 33 -11.46 -5.49 -0.37
CA CYS A 33 -12.66 -5.77 -1.16
C CYS A 33 -13.96 -5.51 -0.37
N ARG A 34 -13.90 -5.69 0.95
CA ARG A 34 -14.97 -5.31 1.89
C ARG A 34 -15.38 -3.84 1.79
N ASN A 35 -14.44 -2.94 1.50
CA ASN A 35 -14.74 -1.52 1.35
C ASN A 35 -15.48 -1.21 0.04
N ALA A 36 -15.30 -2.06 -0.98
CA ALA A 36 -16.04 -1.99 -2.25
C ALA A 36 -17.44 -2.63 -2.16
N GLY A 37 -17.87 -3.07 -0.98
CA GLY A 37 -19.20 -3.67 -0.77
C GLY A 37 -19.29 -5.16 -1.07
N PHE A 38 -18.17 -5.82 -1.36
CA PHE A 38 -18.14 -7.28 -1.53
C PHE A 38 -18.02 -7.97 -0.17
N ASN A 39 -18.64 -9.15 -0.03
CA ASN A 39 -18.42 -10.02 1.13
C ASN A 39 -17.10 -10.80 0.98
N CYS A 40 -15.98 -10.07 0.89
CA CYS A 40 -14.64 -10.61 0.69
C CYS A 40 -13.63 -9.92 1.61
N ASP A 41 -12.84 -10.73 2.33
CA ASP A 41 -11.80 -10.27 3.26
C ASP A 41 -10.42 -10.11 2.61
N ALA A 42 -10.34 -10.22 1.28
CA ALA A 42 -9.09 -10.00 0.57
C ALA A 42 -8.64 -8.54 0.72
N VAL A 43 -7.36 -8.38 1.02
CA VAL A 43 -6.66 -7.10 1.07
C VAL A 43 -5.53 -7.13 0.07
N ILE A 44 -5.66 -6.30 -0.96
CA ILE A 44 -4.70 -6.13 -2.03
C ILE A 44 -3.75 -5.01 -1.62
N ARG A 45 -2.44 -5.26 -1.72
CA ARG A 45 -1.39 -4.30 -1.34
C ARG A 45 -0.46 -4.06 -2.53
N GLY A 46 0.06 -2.85 -2.64
CA GLY A 46 0.92 -2.42 -3.74
C GLY A 46 1.53 -1.06 -3.46
N ASP A 47 2.57 -0.68 -4.20
CA ASP A 47 3.24 0.61 -4.00
C ASP A 47 2.55 1.72 -4.80
N THR A 48 1.85 1.36 -5.87
CA THR A 48 1.18 2.29 -6.78
C THR A 48 -0.31 2.00 -6.91
N GLU A 49 -1.08 3.00 -7.34
CA GLU A 49 -2.51 2.81 -7.62
C GLU A 49 -2.72 1.86 -8.80
N ASP A 50 -1.91 1.97 -9.85
CA ASP A 50 -2.04 1.13 -11.04
C ASP A 50 -1.82 -0.37 -10.73
N GLU A 51 -0.85 -0.70 -9.87
CA GLU A 51 -0.64 -2.07 -9.39
C GLU A 51 -1.84 -2.57 -8.56
N ILE A 52 -2.35 -1.74 -7.65
CA ILE A 52 -3.55 -2.10 -6.88
C ILE A 52 -4.73 -2.35 -7.83
N MET A 53 -4.94 -1.48 -8.81
CA MET A 53 -6.03 -1.59 -9.79
C MET A 53 -5.93 -2.88 -10.61
N ALA A 54 -4.75 -3.19 -11.16
CA ALA A 54 -4.53 -4.41 -11.92
C ALA A 54 -4.78 -5.67 -11.08
N ASN A 55 -4.24 -5.71 -9.86
CA ASN A 55 -4.44 -6.83 -8.94
C ASN A 55 -5.91 -6.96 -8.49
N THR A 56 -6.60 -5.84 -8.32
CA THR A 56 -8.03 -5.79 -7.97
C THR A 56 -8.90 -6.33 -9.09
N ALA A 57 -8.62 -5.93 -10.33
CA ALA A 57 -9.32 -6.46 -11.50
C ALA A 57 -9.14 -7.98 -11.63
N GLU A 58 -7.91 -8.48 -11.46
CA GLU A 58 -7.64 -9.92 -11.50
C GLU A 58 -8.38 -10.68 -10.39
N HIS A 59 -8.39 -10.14 -9.17
CA HIS A 59 -9.12 -10.72 -8.05
C HIS A 59 -10.64 -10.72 -8.29
N ALA A 60 -11.20 -9.62 -8.79
CA ALA A 60 -12.62 -9.50 -9.10
C ALA A 60 -13.08 -10.50 -10.17
N ILE A 61 -12.26 -10.75 -11.20
CA ILE A 61 -12.56 -11.75 -12.24
C ILE A 61 -12.48 -13.18 -11.67
N LYS A 62 -11.47 -13.49 -10.85
CA LYS A 62 -11.26 -14.86 -10.34
C LYS A 62 -12.20 -15.24 -9.21
N GLU A 63 -12.36 -14.38 -8.22
CA GLU A 63 -13.10 -14.69 -6.99
C GLU A 63 -14.56 -14.26 -7.05
N HIS A 64 -14.87 -13.24 -7.85
CA HIS A 64 -16.24 -12.71 -7.99
C HIS A 64 -16.84 -12.95 -9.38
N ASN A 65 -16.11 -13.61 -10.28
CA ASN A 65 -16.55 -13.94 -11.64
C ASN A 65 -17.15 -12.72 -12.39
N MET A 66 -16.64 -11.53 -12.06
CA MET A 66 -17.02 -10.28 -12.69
C MET A 66 -16.49 -10.23 -14.11
N LYS A 67 -17.24 -9.60 -15.02
CA LYS A 67 -16.78 -9.43 -16.39
C LYS A 67 -15.80 -8.27 -16.46
N PRO A 68 -14.76 -8.37 -17.31
CA PRO A 68 -13.84 -7.25 -17.54
C PRO A 68 -14.55 -6.01 -18.09
N GLU A 69 -15.68 -6.18 -18.78
CA GLU A 69 -16.54 -5.10 -19.27
C GLU A 69 -17.11 -4.23 -18.14
N ASP A 70 -17.51 -4.87 -17.02
CA ASP A 70 -18.09 -4.17 -15.87
C ASP A 70 -17.00 -3.46 -15.04
N ILE A 71 -15.80 -4.06 -14.99
CA ILE A 71 -14.62 -3.54 -14.28
C ILE A 71 -13.97 -2.36 -15.02
N ALA A 72 -13.96 -2.40 -16.36
CA ALA A 72 -13.35 -1.37 -17.20
C ALA A 72 -14.23 -0.11 -17.35
N SER A 73 -15.34 -0.02 -16.61
CA SER A 73 -16.16 1.18 -16.59
C SER A 73 -15.47 2.29 -15.79
N GLU A 74 -15.52 3.52 -16.30
CA GLU A 74 -14.88 4.68 -15.67
C GLU A 74 -15.43 4.93 -14.25
N GLU A 75 -16.73 4.71 -14.05
CA GLU A 75 -17.39 4.77 -12.73
C GLU A 75 -16.82 3.74 -11.74
N PHE A 76 -16.58 2.51 -12.17
CA PHE A 76 -15.98 1.48 -11.32
C PHE A 76 -14.54 1.84 -10.96
N GLU A 77 -13.75 2.31 -11.92
CA GLU A 77 -12.37 2.70 -11.66
C GLU A 77 -12.25 3.85 -10.68
N GLU A 78 -13.06 4.91 -10.85
CA GLU A 78 -13.10 6.02 -9.91
C GLU A 78 -13.53 5.58 -8.51
N HIS A 79 -14.54 4.71 -8.43
CA HIS A 79 -14.98 4.15 -7.16
C HIS A 79 -13.87 3.35 -6.48
N VAL A 80 -13.20 2.44 -7.20
CA VAL A 80 -12.09 1.65 -6.64
C VAL A 80 -10.94 2.55 -6.20
N ARG A 81 -10.54 3.53 -7.02
CA ARG A 81 -9.48 4.49 -6.66
C ARG A 81 -9.82 5.25 -5.37
N SER A 82 -11.08 5.63 -5.16
CA SER A 82 -11.52 6.31 -3.92
C SER A 82 -11.38 5.46 -2.65
N LEU A 83 -11.36 4.13 -2.79
CA LEU A 83 -11.26 3.18 -1.69
C LEU A 83 -9.81 2.77 -1.39
N ILE A 84 -8.85 3.14 -2.24
CA ILE A 84 -7.43 2.87 -2.03
C ILE A 84 -6.94 3.74 -0.86
N ILE A 85 -6.48 3.08 0.19
CA ILE A 85 -5.91 3.73 1.37
C ILE A 85 -4.39 3.60 1.37
N THR A 86 -3.71 4.61 1.90
CA THR A 86 -2.29 4.48 2.27
C THR A 86 -2.19 3.64 3.53
N ALA A 87 -1.48 2.51 3.44
CA ALA A 87 -1.29 1.56 4.52
C ALA A 87 0.08 1.78 5.19
N CYS A 88 0.06 2.29 6.42
CA CYS A 88 1.22 2.37 7.31
C CYS A 88 1.34 1.12 8.19
#